data_AF-A0A257SNC4-F1
#
_entry.id   AF-A0A257SNC4-F1
#
_cell.length_a   1.000
_cell.length_b   1.000
_cell.length_c   1.000
_cell.angle_alpha   90.00
_cell.angle_beta   90.00
_cell.angle_gamma   90.00
#
_symmetry.space_group_name_H-M   'P 1'
#
loop_
_entity.id
_entity.type
_entity.pdbx_description
1 polymer ?
#
loop_
_entity_poly.entity_id
_entity_poly.type
_entity_poly.pdbx_seq_one_letter_code
_entity_poly.pdbx_strand_id
1 'polypeptide(L)'
;MRGDKFMSTSTGTQLTLTYAPAATALNKNALRTKNILGIVLFNSQLTSGIGTDQNSGIIKTPLTIYGADICEIWSTTQPVIPGHYLDIRYRRSATLTLGSITLAITTPIDDGENINPPPIQSCAQEAYQQIFNLLQEIGHIHLLRVWNFLPDINGATHGLEHYRQFNIGRQGSFIAHDRLSEESSIPAASAVGTSSTNLVVHFLAGRDKSVALENPRQISAYRYPKKYGPCSPTFSRGG
;
A
#
# COMPACT_ATOMS: atom_id res chain seq x y z
N MET A 1 -29.51 -38.31 -19.41
CA MET A 1 -29.02 -38.67 -18.06
C MET A 1 -28.13 -37.56 -17.57
N ARG A 2 -28.55 -36.91 -16.47
CA ARG A 2 -27.80 -36.19 -15.42
C ARG A 2 -26.27 -35.98 -15.65
N GLY A 3 -25.70 -34.81 -15.35
CA GLY A 3 -26.14 -33.88 -14.33
C GLY A 3 -25.54 -32.49 -14.43
N ASP A 4 -26.41 -31.53 -14.18
CA ASP A 4 -26.10 -30.33 -13.41
C ASP A 4 -25.29 -30.69 -12.16
N LYS A 5 -24.19 -29.94 -11.94
CA LYS A 5 -23.79 -29.32 -10.68
C LYS A 5 -22.30 -28.99 -10.76
N PHE A 6 -21.99 -27.72 -10.98
CA PHE A 6 -20.98 -26.97 -10.21
C PHE A 6 -21.19 -25.47 -10.44
N MET A 7 -22.40 -24.98 -10.15
CA MET A 7 -22.49 -23.61 -9.63
C MET A 7 -22.07 -23.70 -8.16
N SER A 8 -20.76 -23.72 -7.93
CA SER A 8 -20.22 -23.21 -6.68
C SER A 8 -20.49 -21.71 -6.73
N THR A 9 -21.62 -21.28 -6.16
CA THR A 9 -21.75 -19.89 -5.70
C THR A 9 -20.64 -19.72 -4.68
N SER A 10 -19.47 -19.23 -5.10
CA SER A 10 -18.49 -18.79 -4.12
C SER A 10 -19.20 -17.68 -3.37
N THR A 11 -19.49 -17.94 -2.10
CA THR A 11 -19.77 -16.90 -1.11
C THR A 11 -18.44 -16.17 -0.87
N GLY A 12 -17.86 -15.64 -1.95
CA GLY A 12 -16.58 -14.96 -1.96
C GLY A 12 -16.71 -13.70 -1.14
N THR A 13 -15.68 -13.38 -0.38
CA THR A 13 -15.58 -12.07 0.26
C THR A 13 -15.67 -11.01 -0.81
N GLN A 14 -16.75 -10.21 -0.80
CA GLN A 14 -16.85 -9.09 -1.71
C GLN A 14 -16.07 -7.92 -1.13
N LEU A 15 -15.23 -7.30 -1.94
CA LEU A 15 -14.58 -6.02 -1.65
C LEU A 15 -15.24 -4.96 -2.52
N THR A 16 -15.70 -3.88 -1.90
CA THR A 16 -16.36 -2.77 -2.57
C THR A 16 -15.62 -1.48 -2.27
N LEU A 17 -15.39 -0.68 -3.30
CA LEU A 17 -14.90 0.69 -3.21
C LEU A 17 -16.03 1.65 -3.57
N THR A 18 -16.33 2.59 -2.68
CA THR A 18 -17.26 3.70 -2.97
C THR A 18 -16.60 5.04 -2.67
N TYR A 19 -17.13 6.10 -3.28
CA TYR A 19 -16.70 7.47 -3.03
C TYR A 19 -17.80 8.24 -2.32
N ALA A 20 -17.44 9.07 -1.36
CA ALA A 20 -18.36 9.95 -0.65
C ALA A 20 -17.65 11.25 -0.22
N PRO A 21 -18.40 12.34 0.03
CA PRO A 21 -17.83 13.52 0.68
C PRO A 21 -17.20 13.15 2.03
N ALA A 22 -15.99 13.64 2.29
CA ALA A 22 -15.24 13.28 3.48
C ALA A 22 -16.01 13.62 4.77
N ALA A 23 -16.67 14.78 4.82
CA ALA A 23 -17.51 15.19 5.95
C ALA A 23 -18.67 14.21 6.23
N THR A 24 -19.26 13.61 5.19
CA THR A 24 -20.34 12.62 5.33
C THR A 24 -19.78 11.30 5.85
N ALA A 25 -18.64 10.85 5.33
CA ALA A 25 -17.99 9.59 5.72
C ALA A 25 -17.39 9.63 7.14
N LEU A 26 -17.04 10.81 7.64
CA LEU A 26 -16.51 11.00 9.00
C LEU A 26 -17.59 11.24 10.05
N ASN A 27 -18.88 11.34 9.66
CA ASN A 27 -19.96 11.47 10.62
C ASN A 27 -20.05 10.20 11.49
N LYS A 28 -20.27 10.37 12.80
CA LYS A 28 -19.86 9.53 13.95
C LYS A 28 -20.18 8.01 13.90
N ASN A 29 -20.95 7.52 12.93
CA ASN A 29 -21.35 6.12 12.78
C ASN A 29 -20.74 5.37 11.58
N ALA A 30 -20.21 6.06 10.57
CA ALA A 30 -19.75 5.41 9.34
C ALA A 30 -18.48 4.56 9.55
N LEU A 31 -17.45 5.10 10.22
CA LEU A 31 -16.20 4.37 10.53
C LEU A 31 -16.39 3.18 11.49
N ARG A 32 -17.48 3.17 12.24
CA ARG A 32 -17.83 2.13 13.23
C ARG A 32 -18.59 0.95 12.63
N THR A 33 -18.87 0.97 11.33
CA THR A 33 -19.49 -0.16 10.66
C THR A 33 -18.57 -1.38 10.78
N LYS A 34 -19.16 -2.54 11.09
CA LYS A 34 -18.43 -3.78 11.35
C LYS A 34 -17.64 -4.27 10.14
N ASN A 35 -17.80 -3.67 8.97
CA ASN A 35 -17.34 -4.21 7.70
C ASN A 35 -16.57 -3.20 6.81
N ILE A 36 -16.26 -1.99 7.32
CA ILE A 36 -15.36 -1.07 6.63
C ILE A 36 -13.90 -1.42 6.95
N LEU A 37 -13.14 -1.80 5.92
CA LEU A 37 -11.69 -2.02 5.98
C LEU A 37 -10.94 -0.70 6.13
N GLY A 38 -11.40 0.37 5.49
CA GLY A 38 -10.86 1.69 5.74
C GLY A 38 -11.51 2.80 4.95
N ILE A 39 -11.27 4.03 5.42
CA ILE A 39 -11.66 5.26 4.73
C ILE A 39 -10.37 6.02 4.41
N VAL A 40 -10.11 6.22 3.13
CA VAL A 40 -8.91 6.91 2.64
C VAL A 40 -9.25 8.36 2.35
N LEU A 41 -8.62 9.27 3.07
CA LEU A 41 -8.76 10.72 2.94
C LEU A 41 -7.58 11.29 2.14
N PHE A 42 -7.84 12.20 1.22
CA PHE A 42 -6.80 12.82 0.38
C PHE A 42 -6.49 14.24 0.88
N ASN A 43 -5.43 14.38 1.69
CA ASN A 43 -4.99 15.62 2.33
C ASN A 43 -6.13 16.48 2.94
N SER A 44 -7.18 15.82 3.44
CA SER A 44 -8.31 16.49 4.06
C SER A 44 -7.87 17.19 5.34
N GLN A 45 -8.25 18.46 5.48
CA GLN A 45 -8.03 19.26 6.69
C GLN A 45 -9.00 18.89 7.82
N LEU A 46 -9.93 17.96 7.57
CA LEU A 46 -10.88 17.49 8.57
C LEU A 46 -10.16 16.69 9.66
N THR A 47 -10.25 17.22 10.88
CA THR A 47 -9.80 16.56 12.11
C THR A 47 -10.97 16.14 13.00
N SER A 48 -12.14 16.76 12.81
CA SER A 48 -13.37 16.43 13.54
C SER A 48 -13.94 15.09 13.08
N GLY A 49 -14.29 14.22 14.03
CA GLY A 49 -14.82 12.87 13.74
C GLY A 49 -13.74 11.78 13.62
N ILE A 50 -12.46 12.16 13.47
CA ILE A 50 -11.34 11.26 13.68
C ILE A 50 -11.22 11.05 15.19
N GLY A 51 -11.67 9.89 15.68
CA GLY A 51 -11.47 9.53 17.08
C GLY A 51 -9.99 9.62 17.46
N THR A 52 -9.70 9.95 18.71
CA THR A 52 -8.34 9.83 19.28
C THR A 52 -7.82 8.40 19.26
N ASP A 53 -8.73 7.44 19.04
CA ASP A 53 -8.41 6.05 18.78
C ASP A 53 -7.66 5.90 17.45
N GLN A 54 -6.36 5.63 17.59
CA GLN A 54 -5.40 5.48 16.50
C GLN A 54 -5.69 4.28 15.58
N ASN A 55 -6.74 3.51 15.88
CA ASN A 55 -7.19 2.32 15.16
C ASN A 55 -8.52 2.52 14.39
N SER A 56 -8.91 3.77 14.12
CA SER A 56 -10.20 4.14 13.49
C SER A 56 -10.45 3.61 12.07
N GLY A 57 -9.43 3.06 11.38
CA GLY A 57 -9.54 2.69 9.96
C GLY A 57 -9.47 3.86 9.00
N ILE A 58 -9.08 5.05 9.48
CA ILE A 58 -8.83 6.21 8.63
C ILE A 58 -7.39 6.18 8.15
N ILE A 59 -7.22 6.24 6.82
CA ILE A 59 -5.93 6.33 6.17
C ILE A 59 -5.82 7.73 5.56
N LYS A 60 -4.78 8.47 5.92
CA LYS A 60 -4.52 9.80 5.35
C LYS A 60 -3.50 9.66 4.21
N THR A 61 -3.97 9.85 2.99
CA THR A 61 -3.13 9.93 1.81
C THR A 61 -2.63 11.37 1.64
N PRO A 62 -1.30 11.59 1.52
CA PRO A 62 -0.74 12.93 1.39
C PRO A 62 -0.81 13.43 -0.07
N LEU A 63 -2.02 13.47 -0.62
CA LEU A 63 -2.29 13.99 -1.95
C LEU A 63 -3.39 15.04 -1.87
N THR A 64 -3.13 16.22 -2.44
CA THR A 64 -4.15 17.24 -2.62
C THR A 64 -4.95 16.91 -3.88
N ILE A 65 -6.26 16.74 -3.72
CA ILE A 65 -7.18 16.59 -4.84
C ILE A 65 -7.71 17.95 -5.27
N TYR A 66 -8.03 18.09 -6.56
CA TYR A 66 -8.72 19.26 -7.08
C TYR A 66 -10.23 19.01 -7.04
N GLY A 67 -11.00 19.96 -6.49
CA GLY A 67 -12.45 19.87 -6.39
C GLY A 67 -12.93 19.61 -4.96
N ALA A 68 -14.10 18.96 -4.84
CA ALA A 68 -14.72 18.69 -3.54
C ALA A 68 -13.91 17.68 -2.72
N ASP A 69 -13.88 17.87 -1.40
CA ASP A 69 -13.23 16.95 -0.46
C ASP A 69 -13.98 15.60 -0.42
N ILE A 70 -13.45 14.63 -1.17
CA ILE A 70 -13.96 13.27 -1.28
C ILE A 70 -13.02 12.28 -0.61
N CYS A 71 -13.57 11.14 -0.21
CA CYS A 71 -12.82 10.01 0.33
C CYS A 71 -13.19 8.72 -0.40
N GLU A 72 -12.28 7.75 -0.33
CA GLU A 72 -12.57 6.37 -0.68
C GLU A 72 -13.04 5.60 0.56
N ILE A 73 -14.06 4.77 0.40
CA ILE A 73 -14.55 3.87 1.44
C ILE A 73 -14.39 2.44 0.93
N TRP A 74 -13.47 1.71 1.56
CA TRP A 74 -13.19 0.31 1.28
C TRP A 74 -13.97 -0.57 2.25
N SER A 75 -14.93 -1.33 1.73
CA SER A 75 -15.84 -2.18 2.53
C SER A 75 -15.78 -3.63 2.10
N THR A 76 -16.05 -4.52 3.03
CA THR A 76 -16.20 -5.95 2.77
C THR A 76 -17.55 -6.47 3.26
N THR A 77 -17.92 -7.70 2.90
CA THR A 77 -19.07 -8.40 3.51
C THR A 77 -18.72 -9.04 4.86
N GLN A 78 -17.45 -9.13 5.21
CA GLN A 78 -16.96 -9.75 6.45
C GLN A 78 -16.84 -8.76 7.61
N PRO A 79 -16.93 -9.22 8.87
CA PRO A 79 -16.55 -8.39 10.01
C PRO A 79 -15.06 -8.05 9.95
N VAL A 80 -14.72 -6.84 10.38
CA VAL A 80 -13.35 -6.32 10.39
C VAL A 80 -12.94 -5.91 11.81
N ILE A 81 -11.68 -6.18 12.14
CA ILE A 81 -11.05 -5.79 13.39
C ILE A 81 -9.84 -4.90 13.10
N PRO A 82 -9.56 -3.89 13.94
CA PRO A 82 -8.34 -3.12 13.82
C PRO A 82 -7.12 -3.90 14.32
N GLY A 83 -5.94 -3.44 13.92
CA GLY A 83 -4.67 -3.92 14.43
C GLY A 83 -3.55 -2.90 14.17
N HIS A 84 -2.44 -3.14 14.85
CA HIS A 84 -1.25 -2.32 14.81
C HIS A 84 -0.01 -3.20 14.87
N TYR A 85 1.01 -2.88 14.09
CA TYR A 85 2.30 -3.57 14.07
C TYR A 85 3.39 -2.58 13.73
N LEU A 86 4.27 -2.28 14.69
CA LEU A 86 5.31 -1.26 14.56
C LEU A 86 4.73 0.08 14.04
N ASP A 87 5.10 0.55 12.86
CA ASP A 87 4.59 1.80 12.28
C ASP A 87 3.34 1.59 11.41
N ILE A 88 2.82 0.36 11.35
CA ILE A 88 1.68 -0.04 10.54
C ILE A 88 0.40 0.02 11.35
N ARG A 89 -0.58 0.73 10.80
CA ARG A 89 -1.98 0.66 11.21
C ARG A 89 -2.79 -0.04 10.14
N TYR A 90 -3.65 -0.97 10.55
CA TYR A 90 -4.47 -1.72 9.60
C TYR A 90 -5.83 -2.09 10.18
N ARG A 91 -6.76 -2.45 9.28
CA ARG A 91 -7.93 -3.27 9.65
C ARG A 91 -7.94 -4.50 8.78
N ARG A 92 -8.41 -5.61 9.36
CA ARG A 92 -8.50 -6.88 8.66
C ARG A 92 -9.84 -7.55 8.87
N SER A 93 -10.34 -8.21 7.83
CA SER A 93 -11.34 -9.26 7.94
C SER A 93 -10.65 -10.62 8.11
N ALA A 94 -11.39 -11.72 7.92
CA ALA A 94 -10.80 -13.05 7.88
C ALA A 94 -9.95 -13.33 6.63
N THR A 95 -10.10 -12.51 5.57
CA THR A 95 -9.50 -12.77 4.25
C THR A 95 -8.77 -11.58 3.65
N LEU A 96 -9.03 -10.36 4.12
CA LEU A 96 -8.45 -9.13 3.59
C LEU A 96 -7.86 -8.27 4.70
N THR A 97 -6.78 -7.56 4.40
CA THR A 97 -6.18 -6.52 5.25
C THR A 97 -5.96 -5.27 4.43
N LEU A 98 -6.43 -4.12 4.91
CA LEU A 98 -6.06 -2.81 4.40
C LEU A 98 -5.25 -2.09 5.47
N GLY A 99 -4.07 -1.59 5.11
CA GLY A 99 -3.18 -0.92 6.05
C GLY A 99 -2.36 0.20 5.45
N SER A 100 -1.72 0.95 6.33
CA SER A 100 -0.84 2.06 6.00
C SER A 100 0.34 2.13 6.96
N ILE A 101 1.49 2.49 6.41
CA ILE A 101 2.71 2.86 7.13
C ILE A 101 3.17 4.24 6.68
N THR A 102 3.67 5.02 7.62
CA THR A 102 4.26 6.34 7.38
C THR A 102 5.57 6.42 8.12
N LEU A 103 6.69 6.50 7.40
CA LEU A 103 8.01 6.60 7.99
C LEU A 103 8.65 7.94 7.63
N ALA A 104 9.28 8.58 8.63
CA ALA A 104 10.15 9.72 8.38
C ALA A 104 11.42 9.24 7.68
N ILE A 105 11.85 9.95 6.65
CA ILE A 105 13.13 9.68 5.98
C ILE A 105 14.21 10.36 6.81
N THR A 106 14.90 9.60 7.65
CA THR A 106 15.91 10.10 8.58
C THR A 106 17.30 10.04 7.95
N THR A 107 17.99 11.19 7.95
CA THR A 107 19.41 11.25 7.62
C THR A 107 20.20 11.16 8.92
N PRO A 108 21.15 10.20 9.07
CA PRO A 108 22.12 10.20 10.15
C PRO A 108 22.77 11.58 10.36
N ILE A 109 22.96 11.97 11.62
CA ILE A 109 23.34 13.33 12.01
C ILE A 109 24.80 13.66 11.62
N ASP A 110 25.65 12.67 11.36
CA ASP A 110 27.11 12.84 11.37
C ASP A 110 27.87 12.27 10.16
N ASP A 111 27.16 11.93 9.08
CA ASP A 111 27.79 11.42 7.85
C ASP A 111 27.47 12.35 6.68
N GLY A 112 28.50 12.91 6.03
CA GLY A 112 28.37 13.72 4.80
C GLY A 112 27.85 12.90 3.61
N GLU A 113 28.14 13.27 2.36
CA GLU A 113 27.60 12.64 1.12
C GLU A 113 27.84 11.12 0.94
N ASN A 114 28.46 10.43 1.91
CA ASN A 114 28.86 9.02 1.85
C ASN A 114 27.88 8.02 2.51
N ILE A 115 26.64 8.42 2.82
CA ILE A 115 25.66 7.50 3.44
C ILE A 115 25.29 6.39 2.46
N ASN A 116 25.56 5.14 2.85
CA ASN A 116 25.25 3.95 2.05
C ASN A 116 24.71 2.83 2.96
N PRO A 117 23.48 2.32 2.74
CA PRO A 117 22.54 2.75 1.70
C PRO A 117 21.98 4.16 1.96
N PRO A 118 21.64 4.92 0.90
CA PRO A 118 21.01 6.24 1.03
C PRO A 118 19.74 6.22 1.90
N PRO A 119 19.41 7.31 2.63
CA PRO A 119 18.26 7.35 3.55
C PRO A 119 16.93 6.89 2.95
N ILE A 120 16.64 7.26 1.69
CA ILE A 120 15.40 6.86 1.00
C ILE A 120 15.38 5.36 0.75
N GLN A 121 16.51 4.78 0.36
CA GLN A 121 16.65 3.34 0.15
C GLN A 121 16.41 2.60 1.48
N SER A 122 17.04 3.04 2.57
CA SER A 122 16.88 2.44 3.90
C SER A 122 15.43 2.51 4.39
N CYS A 123 14.80 3.69 4.27
CA CYS A 123 13.42 3.91 4.68
C CYS A 123 12.43 3.03 3.88
N ALA A 124 12.64 2.90 2.56
CA ALA A 124 11.82 2.03 1.72
C ALA A 124 12.00 0.54 2.08
N GLN A 125 13.23 0.12 2.35
CA GLN A 125 13.51 -1.25 2.79
C GLN A 125 12.81 -1.56 4.12
N GLU A 126 12.95 -0.67 5.10
CA GLU A 126 12.31 -0.80 6.41
C GLU A 126 10.78 -0.88 6.28
N ALA A 127 10.16 0.04 5.53
CA ALA A 127 8.70 0.05 5.37
C ALA A 127 8.17 -1.29 4.82
N TYR A 128 8.80 -1.81 3.77
CA TYR A 128 8.39 -3.08 3.16
C TYR A 128 8.73 -4.29 4.04
N GLN A 129 9.83 -4.26 4.80
CA GLN A 129 10.15 -5.31 5.76
C GLN A 129 9.09 -5.38 6.86
N GLN A 130 8.69 -4.25 7.44
CA GLN A 130 7.61 -4.22 8.43
C GLN A 130 6.31 -4.76 7.83
N ILE A 131 5.96 -4.39 6.60
CA ILE A 131 4.75 -4.88 5.90
C ILE A 131 4.82 -6.40 5.76
N PHE A 132 5.92 -6.95 5.22
CA PHE A 132 6.01 -8.39 5.00
C PHE A 132 6.01 -9.20 6.29
N ASN A 133 6.65 -8.70 7.35
CA ASN A 133 6.61 -9.33 8.66
C ASN A 133 5.19 -9.36 9.24
N LEU A 134 4.47 -8.23 9.17
CA LEU A 134 3.07 -8.17 9.57
C LEU A 134 2.24 -9.20 8.78
N LEU A 135 2.34 -9.19 7.44
CA LEU A 135 1.53 -10.06 6.59
C LEU A 135 1.80 -11.54 6.86
N GLN A 136 3.05 -11.89 7.19
CA GLN A 136 3.43 -13.21 7.65
C GLN A 136 2.78 -13.56 8.99
N GLU A 137 2.84 -12.66 9.97
CA GLU A 137 2.26 -12.86 11.31
C GLU A 137 0.75 -13.04 11.27
N ILE A 138 0.05 -12.27 10.45
CA ILE A 138 -1.42 -12.31 10.37
C ILE A 138 -1.96 -13.34 9.38
N GLY A 139 -1.08 -14.03 8.62
CA GLY A 139 -1.44 -15.04 7.63
C GLY A 139 -2.10 -14.51 6.35
N HIS A 140 -2.01 -13.21 6.08
CA HIS A 140 -2.51 -12.57 4.85
C HIS A 140 -1.33 -12.26 3.92
N ILE A 141 -0.62 -13.31 3.52
CA ILE A 141 0.74 -13.22 2.97
C ILE A 141 0.82 -12.61 1.55
N HIS A 142 -0.30 -12.44 0.86
CA HIS A 142 -0.33 -11.95 -0.52
C HIS A 142 -0.71 -10.48 -0.58
N LEU A 143 0.21 -9.64 -1.04
CA LEU A 143 -0.13 -8.28 -1.46
C LEU A 143 -1.01 -8.35 -2.72
N LEU A 144 -2.11 -7.61 -2.71
CA LEU A 144 -3.03 -7.48 -3.83
C LEU A 144 -2.84 -6.14 -4.54
N ARG A 145 -2.65 -5.07 -3.76
CA ARG A 145 -2.47 -3.71 -4.27
C ARG A 145 -1.60 -2.88 -3.34
N VAL A 146 -0.72 -2.05 -3.90
CA VAL A 146 0.16 -1.15 -3.13
C VAL A 146 0.16 0.27 -3.70
N TRP A 147 0.12 1.27 -2.84
CA TRP A 147 0.23 2.68 -3.22
C TRP A 147 1.38 3.31 -2.46
N ASN A 148 2.33 3.92 -3.18
CA ASN A 148 3.52 4.55 -2.62
C ASN A 148 3.48 6.06 -2.90
N PHE A 149 3.70 6.85 -1.86
CA PHE A 149 3.79 8.30 -1.94
C PHE A 149 5.18 8.70 -1.45
N LEU A 150 6.02 9.15 -2.39
CA LEU A 150 7.43 9.44 -2.15
C LEU A 150 7.67 10.95 -2.21
N PRO A 151 8.17 11.60 -1.14
CA PRO A 151 8.64 12.99 -1.19
C PRO A 151 9.65 13.19 -2.31
N ASP A 152 9.56 14.32 -3.01
CA ASP A 152 10.55 14.76 -4.00
C ASP A 152 10.97 13.62 -4.95
N ILE A 153 9.99 12.89 -5.50
CA ILE A 153 10.19 11.63 -6.24
C ILE A 153 11.22 11.73 -7.38
N ASN A 154 11.35 12.90 -8.01
CA ASN A 154 12.28 13.18 -9.11
C ASN A 154 13.56 13.89 -8.66
N GLY A 155 13.66 14.28 -7.38
CA GLY A 155 14.89 14.78 -6.81
C GLY A 155 16.00 13.74 -6.82
N ALA A 156 17.22 14.18 -6.58
CA ALA A 156 18.38 13.32 -6.54
C ALA A 156 19.30 13.68 -5.37
N THR A 157 19.72 12.64 -4.67
CA THR A 157 20.74 12.70 -3.61
C THR A 157 21.66 11.50 -3.79
N HIS A 158 22.88 11.54 -3.24
CA HIS A 158 23.82 10.41 -3.34
C HIS A 158 24.06 9.93 -4.80
N GLY A 159 24.01 10.85 -5.77
CA GLY A 159 24.18 10.56 -7.19
C GLY A 159 23.04 9.80 -7.87
N LEU A 160 21.89 9.60 -7.21
CA LEU A 160 20.79 8.80 -7.75
C LEU A 160 19.42 9.45 -7.49
N GLU A 161 18.55 9.37 -8.49
CA GLU A 161 17.14 9.80 -8.37
C GLU A 161 16.44 9.08 -7.20
N HIS A 162 15.65 9.81 -6.42
CA HIS A 162 14.92 9.31 -5.25
C HIS A 162 14.02 8.12 -5.58
N TYR A 163 13.30 8.17 -6.71
CA TYR A 163 12.49 7.04 -7.18
C TYR A 163 13.32 5.75 -7.39
N ARG A 164 14.56 5.88 -7.86
CA ARG A 164 15.45 4.74 -8.07
C ARG A 164 15.99 4.22 -6.74
N GLN A 165 16.38 5.10 -5.82
CA GLN A 165 16.75 4.72 -4.45
C GLN A 165 15.63 3.94 -3.76
N PHE A 166 14.40 4.45 -3.84
CA PHE A 166 13.20 3.79 -3.32
C PHE A 166 13.00 2.39 -3.93
N ASN A 167 13.16 2.24 -5.24
CA ASN A 167 13.02 0.94 -5.89
C ASN A 167 14.07 -0.08 -5.45
N ILE A 168 15.32 0.35 -5.20
CA ILE A 168 16.36 -0.53 -4.65
C ILE A 168 15.94 -1.05 -3.28
N GLY A 169 15.55 -0.16 -2.37
CA GLY A 169 15.16 -0.52 -1.00
C GLY A 169 13.96 -1.45 -0.97
N ARG A 170 12.93 -1.10 -1.75
CA ARG A 170 11.74 -1.95 -1.93
C ARG A 170 12.12 -3.33 -2.46
N GLN A 171 12.92 -3.41 -3.54
CA GLN A 171 13.30 -4.69 -4.13
C GLN A 171 14.10 -5.55 -3.14
N GLY A 172 14.99 -4.94 -2.36
CA GLY A 172 15.73 -5.63 -1.28
C GLY A 172 14.79 -6.35 -0.31
N SER A 173 13.74 -5.68 0.15
CA SER A 173 12.74 -6.30 1.04
C SER A 173 11.91 -7.38 0.35
N PHE A 174 11.52 -7.19 -0.91
CA PHE A 174 10.82 -8.22 -1.68
C PHE A 174 11.65 -9.51 -1.83
N ILE A 175 12.96 -9.38 -2.10
CA ILE A 175 13.88 -10.53 -2.20
C ILE A 175 14.07 -11.20 -0.84
N ALA A 176 14.32 -10.40 0.21
CA ALA A 176 14.60 -10.93 1.55
C ALA A 176 13.43 -11.74 2.16
N HIS A 177 12.20 -11.51 1.69
CA HIS A 177 11.00 -12.22 2.16
C HIS A 177 10.43 -13.20 1.12
N ASP A 178 11.22 -13.56 0.10
CA ASP A 178 10.82 -14.46 -0.99
C ASP A 178 9.49 -14.08 -1.67
N ARG A 179 9.28 -12.78 -1.89
CA ARG A 179 8.03 -12.24 -2.48
C ARG A 179 8.12 -12.08 -4.00
N LEU A 180 9.20 -12.55 -4.63
CA LEU A 180 9.42 -12.50 -6.08
C LEU A 180 9.56 -13.88 -6.73
N SER A 181 9.41 -14.97 -5.98
CA SER A 181 9.52 -16.33 -6.50
C SER A 181 8.43 -16.66 -7.54
N GLU A 182 7.26 -16.03 -7.43
CA GLU A 182 6.16 -16.16 -8.39
C GLU A 182 5.82 -14.81 -9.06
N GLU A 183 6.35 -14.55 -10.26
CA GLU A 183 6.05 -13.33 -11.04
C GLU A 183 4.53 -13.12 -11.22
N SER A 184 3.76 -14.20 -11.35
CA SER A 184 2.30 -14.18 -11.50
C SER A 184 1.54 -13.66 -10.27
N SER A 185 2.22 -13.43 -9.14
CA SER A 185 1.65 -12.95 -7.88
C SER A 185 2.17 -11.57 -7.46
N ILE A 186 2.99 -10.92 -8.31
CA ILE A 186 3.47 -9.57 -8.06
C ILE A 186 2.26 -8.61 -8.02
N PRO A 187 2.09 -7.80 -6.95
CA PRO A 187 0.91 -6.96 -6.81
C PRO A 187 0.90 -5.82 -7.82
N ALA A 188 -0.31 -5.37 -8.15
CA ALA A 188 -0.47 -4.10 -8.83
C ALA A 188 0.03 -3.00 -7.89
N ALA A 189 0.75 -1.99 -8.42
CA ALA A 189 1.18 -0.87 -7.60
C ALA A 189 1.14 0.47 -8.32
N SER A 190 1.25 1.55 -7.55
CA SER A 190 1.59 2.89 -8.02
C SER A 190 2.65 3.53 -7.14
N ALA A 191 3.43 4.42 -7.72
CA ALA A 191 4.34 5.30 -6.99
C ALA A 191 4.19 6.71 -7.57
N VAL A 192 3.89 7.69 -6.72
CA VAL A 192 3.70 9.08 -7.11
C VAL A 192 4.41 10.01 -6.13
N GLY A 193 4.72 11.22 -6.60
CA GLY A 193 5.24 12.29 -5.75
C GLY A 193 4.21 12.76 -4.73
N THR A 194 4.67 13.24 -3.58
CA THR A 194 3.83 13.86 -2.55
C THR A 194 4.49 15.11 -1.97
N SER A 195 3.67 15.99 -1.38
CA SER A 195 4.11 17.14 -0.59
C SER A 195 4.45 16.80 0.87
N SER A 196 4.16 15.57 1.34
CA SER A 196 4.65 15.11 2.64
C SER A 196 6.16 14.94 2.62
N THR A 197 6.82 15.15 3.76
CA THR A 197 8.24 14.86 3.97
C THR A 197 8.52 13.38 4.28
N ASN A 198 7.48 12.58 4.50
CA ASN A 198 7.57 11.19 4.92
C ASN A 198 7.28 10.25 3.75
N LEU A 199 7.89 9.06 3.76
CA LEU A 199 7.45 7.97 2.92
C LEU A 199 6.12 7.44 3.45
N VAL A 200 5.09 7.39 2.60
CA VAL A 200 3.81 6.77 2.94
C VAL A 200 3.54 5.60 1.99
N VAL A 201 3.19 4.45 2.57
CA VAL A 201 2.78 3.26 1.81
C VAL A 201 1.45 2.77 2.32
N HIS A 202 0.47 2.65 1.42
CA HIS A 202 -0.78 1.94 1.68
C HIS A 202 -0.75 0.59 1.00
N PHE A 203 -1.38 -0.41 1.59
CA PHE A 203 -1.43 -1.76 1.01
C PHE A 203 -2.78 -2.43 1.28
N LEU A 204 -3.23 -3.20 0.29
CA LEU A 204 -4.27 -4.20 0.41
C LEU A 204 -3.62 -5.58 0.27
N ALA A 205 -3.88 -6.47 1.22
CA ALA A 205 -3.38 -7.84 1.24
C ALA A 205 -4.51 -8.83 1.50
N GLY A 206 -4.29 -10.10 1.19
CA GLY A 206 -5.23 -11.17 1.46
C GLY A 206 -4.57 -12.52 1.69
N ARG A 207 -5.42 -13.49 2.07
CA ARG A 207 -5.03 -14.90 2.22
C ARG A 207 -4.77 -15.59 0.89
N ASP A 208 -5.48 -15.17 -0.14
CA ASP A 208 -5.39 -15.74 -1.48
C ASP A 208 -4.60 -14.79 -2.39
N LYS A 209 -3.82 -15.35 -3.30
CA LYS A 209 -3.01 -14.56 -4.24
C LYS A 209 -3.87 -13.88 -5.31
N SER A 210 -3.48 -12.68 -5.72
CA SER A 210 -3.99 -12.08 -6.95
C SER A 210 -3.36 -12.72 -8.18
N VAL A 211 -3.98 -12.52 -9.33
CA VAL A 211 -3.39 -12.86 -10.63
C VAL A 211 -2.83 -11.59 -11.24
N ALA A 212 -1.52 -11.51 -11.39
CA ALA A 212 -0.87 -10.39 -12.04
C ALA A 212 -1.33 -10.26 -13.50
N LEU A 213 -1.91 -9.11 -13.84
CA LEU A 213 -2.29 -8.76 -15.20
C LEU A 213 -1.25 -7.81 -15.80
N GLU A 214 -0.77 -8.15 -17.00
CA GLU A 214 0.19 -7.37 -17.77
C GLU A 214 -0.45 -6.77 -19.03
N ASN A 215 0.12 -5.67 -19.54
CA ASN A 215 -0.32 -5.07 -20.80
C ASN A 215 0.58 -5.56 -21.94
N PRO A 216 0.06 -6.30 -22.94
CA PRO A 216 0.87 -6.82 -24.06
C PRO A 216 1.60 -5.75 -24.88
N ARG A 217 1.19 -4.47 -24.77
CA ARG A 217 1.82 -3.33 -25.46
C ARG A 217 2.88 -2.63 -24.63
N GLN A 218 3.13 -3.06 -23.40
CA GLN A 218 4.11 -2.46 -22.49
C GLN A 218 5.03 -3.54 -21.93
N ILE A 219 6.32 -3.25 -21.84
CA ILE A 219 7.25 -4.11 -21.12
C ILE A 219 6.80 -4.18 -19.65
N SER A 220 6.81 -5.38 -19.06
CA SER A 220 6.55 -5.54 -17.62
C SER A 220 7.57 -4.75 -16.82
N ALA A 221 7.12 -4.07 -15.77
CA ALA A 221 7.96 -3.10 -15.06
C ALA A 221 9.24 -3.73 -14.48
N TYR A 222 9.14 -4.96 -13.98
CA TYR A 222 10.25 -5.74 -13.42
C TYR A 222 11.25 -6.23 -14.50
N ARG A 223 10.92 -6.08 -15.78
CA ARG A 223 11.80 -6.39 -16.94
C ARG A 223 12.34 -5.14 -17.63
N TYR A 224 12.22 -3.97 -17.00
CA TYR A 224 12.78 -2.74 -17.57
C TYR A 224 14.31 -2.80 -17.72
N PRO A 225 14.87 -2.20 -18.79
CA PRO A 225 16.33 -2.11 -18.96
C PRO A 225 17.01 -1.25 -17.88
N LYS A 226 18.28 -1.53 -17.59
CA LYS A 226 19.10 -0.81 -16.60
C LYS A 226 19.21 0.70 -16.80
N LYS A 227 18.90 1.23 -17.99
CA LYS A 227 18.85 2.68 -18.23
C LYS A 227 17.84 3.41 -17.33
N TYR A 228 16.84 2.69 -16.82
CA TYR A 228 15.81 3.22 -15.92
C TYR A 228 16.18 3.11 -14.43
N GLY A 229 17.33 2.53 -14.10
CA GLY A 229 17.83 2.38 -12.74
C GLY A 229 18.58 1.07 -12.52
N PRO A 230 19.34 0.96 -11.42
CA PRO A 230 20.06 -0.27 -11.07
C PRO A 230 19.11 -1.43 -10.74
N CYS A 231 17.92 -1.10 -10.23
CA CYS A 231 16.85 -2.04 -9.88
C CYS A 231 15.57 -1.64 -10.63
N SER A 232 14.94 -2.60 -11.30
CA SER A 232 13.69 -2.39 -12.01
C SER A 232 12.51 -2.27 -11.03
N PRO A 233 11.52 -1.41 -11.31
CA PRO A 233 10.31 -1.35 -10.48
C PRO A 233 9.60 -2.70 -10.44
N THR A 234 9.19 -3.15 -9.26
CA THR A 234 8.46 -4.41 -9.08
C THR A 234 6.97 -4.12 -8.89
N PHE A 235 6.17 -4.29 -9.95
CA PHE A 235 4.70 -4.24 -9.92
C PHE A 235 4.08 -4.82 -11.20
N SER A 236 2.83 -5.27 -11.10
CA SER A 236 1.99 -5.65 -12.24
C SER A 236 1.03 -4.53 -12.66
N ARG A 237 0.46 -4.60 -13.87
CA ARG A 237 -0.43 -3.54 -14.40
C ARG A 237 -1.84 -3.58 -13.81
N GLY A 238 -2.29 -4.73 -13.32
CA GLY A 238 -3.55 -4.94 -12.62
C GLY A 238 -3.56 -6.29 -11.90
N GLY A 239 -4.60 -6.57 -11.11
CA GLY A 239 -4.77 -7.83 -10.39
C GLY A 239 -5.99 -7.85 -9.50
#